data_AF-L2FP06-F1
#
_entry.id   AF-L2FP06-F1
#
_cell.length_a   1.000
_cell.length_b   1.000
_cell.length_c   1.000
_cell.angle_alpha   90.00
_cell.angle_beta   90.00
_cell.angle_gamma   90.00
#
_symmetry.space_group_name_H-M   'P 1'
#
loop_
_entity.id
_entity.type
_entity.pdbx_description
1 polymer ?
#
loop_
_entity_poly.entity_id
_entity_poly.type
_entity_poly.pdbx_seq_one_letter_code
_entity_poly.pdbx_strand_id
1 'polypeptide(L)'
;MVTLKLDRAFYSEAIAIFYTTFEPARRVERAQVSVHISALQGKTIEHAKTLGGMCAGWTEEDQTFFNMEMVWAKASDDELMLSLSRQCVEKLTEAAKLRNVYLPFIWMNKAQT
;
A
#
# COMPACT_ATOMS: atom_id res chain seq x y z
N MET A 1 2.25 2.91 -0.28
CA MET A 1 2.22 1.64 0.49
C MET A 1 1.64 1.94 1.87
N VAL A 2 0.96 0.98 2.51
CA VAL A 2 0.46 1.07 3.90
C VAL A 2 0.72 -0.26 4.60
N THR A 3 1.14 -0.26 5.88
CA THR A 3 1.26 -1.48 6.71
C THR A 3 0.23 -1.52 7.81
N LEU A 4 -0.27 -2.71 8.11
CA LEU A 4 -1.46 -2.92 8.91
C LEU A 4 -1.37 -4.19 9.75
N LYS A 5 -2.01 -4.19 10.92
CA LYS A 5 -2.33 -5.41 11.66
C LYS A 5 -3.23 -6.31 10.82
N LEU A 6 -3.20 -7.61 11.11
CA LEU A 6 -4.10 -8.56 10.47
C LEU A 6 -5.56 -8.28 10.88
N ASP A 7 -6.37 -7.83 9.92
CA ASP A 7 -7.80 -7.60 10.10
C ASP A 7 -8.56 -7.99 8.83
N ARG A 8 -9.34 -9.07 8.92
CA ARG A 8 -10.10 -9.61 7.79
C ARG A 8 -11.18 -8.63 7.29
N ALA A 9 -11.85 -7.91 8.19
CA ALA A 9 -12.91 -6.98 7.80
C ALA A 9 -12.30 -5.78 7.06
N PHE A 10 -11.12 -5.34 7.49
CA PHE A 10 -10.39 -4.27 6.84
C PHE A 10 -9.93 -4.65 5.42
N TYR A 11 -9.62 -5.92 5.13
CA TYR A 11 -9.27 -6.31 3.77
C TYR A 11 -10.38 -6.05 2.76
N SER A 12 -11.63 -6.38 3.11
CA SER A 12 -12.77 -6.08 2.24
C SER A 12 -12.98 -4.58 2.06
N GLU A 13 -12.82 -3.81 3.14
CA GLU A 13 -12.91 -2.34 3.09
C GLU A 13 -11.78 -1.71 2.24
N ALA A 14 -10.55 -2.18 2.41
CA ALA A 14 -9.40 -1.70 1.66
C ALA A 14 -9.55 -1.96 0.15
N ILE A 15 -10.06 -3.13 -0.23
CA ILE A 15 -10.38 -3.45 -1.63
C ILE A 15 -11.51 -2.54 -2.16
N ALA A 16 -12.52 -2.25 -1.36
CA ALA A 16 -13.58 -1.32 -1.75
C ALA A 16 -13.05 0.12 -1.95
N ILE A 17 -12.20 0.60 -1.04
CA ILE A 17 -11.52 1.90 -1.15
C ILE A 17 -10.69 1.96 -2.43
N PHE A 18 -9.93 0.90 -2.72
CA PHE A 18 -9.11 0.79 -3.93
C PHE A 18 -9.97 0.91 -5.20
N TYR A 19 -10.99 0.06 -5.36
CA TYR A 19 -11.84 0.07 -6.56
C TYR A 19 -12.59 1.38 -6.73
N THR A 20 -13.09 1.95 -5.64
CA THR A 20 -13.82 3.23 -5.67
C THR A 20 -12.89 4.38 -6.06
N THR A 21 -11.68 4.41 -5.51
CA THR A 21 -10.72 5.49 -5.76
C THR A 21 -10.19 5.44 -7.19
N PHE A 22 -9.98 4.25 -7.75
CA PHE A 22 -9.45 4.08 -9.10
C PHE A 22 -10.50 3.99 -10.20
N GLU A 23 -11.78 4.20 -9.91
CA GLU A 23 -12.81 4.23 -10.96
C GLU A 23 -12.49 5.23 -12.10
N PRO A 24 -12.03 6.47 -11.83
CA PRO A 24 -11.67 7.39 -12.90
C PRO A 24 -10.57 6.86 -13.85
N ALA A 25 -9.70 5.98 -13.36
CA ALA A 25 -8.62 5.39 -14.17
C ALA A 25 -9.14 4.46 -15.28
N ARG A 26 -10.41 4.04 -15.25
CA ARG A 26 -11.00 3.24 -16.34
C ARG A 26 -11.07 3.97 -17.68
N ARG A 27 -11.01 5.30 -17.66
CA ARG A 27 -11.02 6.13 -18.88
C ARG A 27 -9.61 6.41 -19.40
N VAL A 28 -8.57 6.03 -18.65
CA VAL A 28 -7.18 6.26 -19.02
C VAL A 28 -6.72 5.16 -19.97
N GLU A 29 -6.10 5.56 -21.07
CA GLU A 29 -5.67 4.63 -22.10
C GLU A 29 -4.58 3.69 -21.58
N ARG A 30 -4.83 2.37 -21.72
CA ARG A 30 -3.92 1.29 -21.27
C ARG A 30 -3.51 1.44 -19.81
N ALA A 31 -4.38 2.00 -18.97
CA ALA A 31 -4.16 1.99 -17.54
C ALA A 31 -4.32 0.57 -16.97
N GLN A 32 -3.32 0.15 -16.21
CA GLN A 32 -3.40 -1.02 -15.35
C GLN A 32 -3.01 -0.60 -13.95
N VAL A 33 -3.92 -0.82 -13.00
CA VAL A 33 -3.74 -0.52 -11.58
C VAL A 33 -3.94 -1.84 -10.83
N SER A 34 -2.98 -2.19 -9.99
CA SER A 34 -3.03 -3.40 -9.18
C SER A 34 -2.68 -3.09 -7.74
N VAL A 35 -3.28 -3.84 -6.82
CA VAL A 35 -2.96 -3.82 -5.39
C VAL A 35 -2.45 -5.19 -5.00
N HIS A 36 -1.30 -5.20 -4.33
CA HIS A 36 -0.69 -6.39 -3.77
C HIS A 36 -0.87 -6.33 -2.26
N ILE A 37 -1.48 -7.38 -1.69
CA ILE A 37 -1.65 -7.55 -0.25
C ILE A 37 -0.80 -8.73 0.15
N SER A 38 0.24 -8.45 0.92
CA SER A 38 1.23 -9.46 1.31
C SER A 38 1.29 -9.56 2.83
N ALA A 39 1.14 -10.78 3.34
CA ALA A 39 1.34 -11.08 4.75
C ALA A 39 2.83 -11.14 5.06
N LEU A 40 3.18 -10.69 6.25
CA LEU A 40 4.53 -10.67 6.78
C LEU A 40 4.48 -11.13 8.23
N GLN A 41 5.17 -12.23 8.52
CA GLN A 41 5.21 -12.79 9.86
C GLN A 41 6.21 -12.06 10.74
N GLY A 42 5.88 -11.84 12.02
CA GLY A 42 6.76 -11.20 13.00
C GLY A 42 8.12 -11.91 13.10
N LYS A 43 8.12 -13.25 13.09
CA LYS A 43 9.35 -14.07 13.10
C LYS A 43 10.24 -13.85 11.88
N THR A 44 9.65 -13.58 10.71
CA THR A 44 10.43 -13.25 9.50
C THR A 44 11.10 -11.89 9.65
N ILE A 45 10.41 -10.93 10.27
CA ILE A 45 10.94 -9.60 10.53
C ILE A 45 12.08 -9.67 11.55
N GLU A 46 11.86 -10.38 12.65
CA GLU A 46 12.85 -10.64 13.69
C GLU A 46 14.10 -11.28 13.09
N HIS A 47 13.95 -12.38 12.36
CA HIS A 47 15.06 -13.08 11.73
C HIS A 47 15.82 -12.18 10.75
N ALA A 48 15.13 -11.42 9.91
CA ALA A 48 15.78 -10.56 8.94
C ALA A 48 16.60 -9.43 9.60
N LYS A 49 16.11 -8.86 10.72
CA LYS A 49 16.90 -7.91 11.52
C LYS A 49 18.21 -8.52 12.02
N THR A 50 18.23 -9.80 12.40
CA THR A 50 19.49 -10.48 12.80
C THR A 50 20.50 -10.63 11.65
N LEU A 51 20.04 -10.63 10.40
CA LEU A 51 20.88 -10.70 9.21
C LEU A 51 21.37 -9.32 8.72
N GLY A 52 21.17 -8.28 9.53
CA GLY A 52 21.56 -6.91 9.19
C GLY A 52 20.62 -6.21 8.21
N GLY A 53 19.42 -6.76 7.95
CA GLY A 53 18.48 -6.22 6.98
C GLY A 53 17.05 -6.15 7.49
N MET A 54 16.54 -4.94 7.71
CA MET A 54 15.16 -4.51 7.44
C MET A 54 15.04 -3.02 7.83
N CYS A 55 15.52 -2.09 6.99
CA CYS A 55 15.40 -0.63 7.27
C CYS A 55 13.96 -0.10 7.18
N ALA A 56 12.97 -1.00 7.05
CA ALA A 56 11.58 -0.64 6.80
C ALA A 56 10.82 -0.20 8.06
N GLY A 57 11.46 -0.23 9.24
CA GLY A 57 10.83 0.14 10.50
C GLY A 57 9.66 -0.75 10.92
N TRP A 58 9.53 -1.95 10.35
CA TRP A 58 8.45 -2.88 10.68
C TRP A 58 8.55 -3.40 12.11
N THR A 59 7.39 -3.46 12.77
CA THR A 59 7.22 -4.10 14.08
C THR A 59 7.44 -5.61 13.98
N GLU A 60 7.92 -6.26 15.04
CA GLU A 60 8.08 -7.73 15.09
C GLU A 60 6.76 -8.45 15.37
N GLU A 61 5.69 -7.99 14.72
CA GLU A 61 4.34 -8.52 14.81
C GLU A 61 3.88 -8.96 13.42
N ASP A 62 2.97 -9.95 13.39
CA ASP A 62 2.32 -10.36 12.15
C ASP A 62 1.52 -9.19 11.57
N GLN A 63 1.82 -8.86 10.33
CA GLN A 63 1.26 -7.71 9.65
C GLN A 63 1.00 -8.00 8.17
N THR A 64 0.29 -7.07 7.53
CA THR A 64 0.12 -7.04 6.09
C THR A 64 0.57 -5.71 5.55
N PHE A 65 1.18 -5.72 4.36
CA PHE A 65 1.43 -4.50 3.61
C PHE A 65 0.64 -4.45 2.32
N PHE A 66 0.16 -3.25 2.00
CA PHE A 66 -0.60 -2.92 0.81
C PHE A 66 0.31 -2.12 -0.12
N ASN A 67 0.74 -2.74 -1.20
CA ASN A 67 1.50 -2.07 -2.27
C ASN A 67 0.60 -1.82 -3.49
N MET A 68 0.81 -0.70 -4.18
CA MET A 68 0.09 -0.39 -5.41
C MET A 68 1.08 -0.26 -6.55
N GLU A 69 0.74 -0.90 -7.67
CA GLU A 69 1.50 -0.81 -8.92
C GLU A 69 0.58 -0.31 -10.01
N MET A 70 1.07 0.66 -10.77
CA MET A 70 0.29 1.37 -11.77
C MET A 70 1.15 1.59 -13.01
N VAL A 71 0.55 1.38 -14.17
CA VAL A 71 1.11 1.73 -15.48
C VAL A 71 0.02 2.37 -16.33
N TRP A 72 0.40 3.32 -17.18
CA TRP A 72 -0.49 4.01 -18.13
C TRP A 72 0.32 4.50 -19.34
N ALA A 73 -0.35 4.84 -20.44
CA ALA A 73 0.34 5.08 -21.71
C ALA A 73 0.81 6.52 -21.97
N LYS A 74 0.11 7.53 -21.44
CA LYS A 74 0.34 8.94 -21.81
C LYS A 74 0.73 9.79 -20.61
N ALA A 75 1.73 10.64 -20.80
CA ALA A 75 2.17 11.60 -19.78
C ALA A 75 1.09 12.62 -19.38
N SER A 76 0.12 12.87 -20.28
CA SER A 76 -1.04 13.74 -19.96
C SER A 76 -1.91 13.20 -18.83
N ASP A 77 -1.82 11.90 -18.53
CA ASP A 77 -2.59 11.24 -17.47
C ASP A 77 -1.81 11.17 -16.14
N ASP A 78 -0.55 11.60 -16.10
CA ASP A 78 0.33 11.50 -14.92
C ASP A 78 -0.29 12.15 -13.68
N GLU A 79 -0.80 13.37 -13.83
CA GLU A 79 -1.38 14.11 -12.71
C GLU A 79 -2.59 13.37 -12.12
N LEU A 80 -3.47 12.88 -12.99
CA LEU A 80 -4.62 12.08 -12.57
C LEU A 80 -4.15 10.82 -11.85
N MET A 81 -3.32 9.99 -12.48
CA MET A 81 -2.90 8.69 -11.93
C MET A 81 -2.14 8.83 -10.60
N LEU A 82 -1.25 9.81 -10.49
CA LEU A 82 -0.52 10.11 -9.26
C LEU A 82 -1.44 10.67 -8.17
N SER A 83 -2.46 11.45 -8.53
CA SER A 83 -3.45 11.96 -7.56
C SER A 83 -4.31 10.83 -7.01
N LEU A 84 -4.75 9.88 -7.85
CA LEU A 84 -5.56 8.73 -7.41
C LEU A 84 -4.77 7.83 -6.46
N SER A 85 -3.49 7.61 -6.73
CA SER A 85 -2.61 6.86 -5.83
C SER A 85 -2.47 7.52 -4.47
N ARG A 86 -2.20 8.83 -4.43
CA ARG A 86 -2.11 9.61 -3.18
C ARG A 86 -3.42 9.51 -2.39
N GLN A 87 -4.56 9.77 -3.05
CA GLN A 87 -5.88 9.67 -2.42
C GLN A 87 -6.17 8.26 -1.89
N CYS A 88 -5.77 7.22 -2.61
CA CYS A 88 -5.98 5.84 -2.16
C CYS A 88 -5.16 5.54 -0.90
N VAL A 89 -3.87 5.92 -0.86
CA VAL A 89 -3.02 5.77 0.33
C VAL A 89 -3.60 6.54 1.51
N GLU A 90 -4.02 7.78 1.31
CA GLU A 90 -4.61 8.62 2.37
C GLU A 90 -5.90 7.98 2.92
N LYS A 91 -6.85 7.59 2.06
CA LYS A 91 -8.10 6.94 2.50
C LYS A 91 -7.85 5.62 3.22
N LEU A 92 -6.95 4.78 2.71
CA LEU A 92 -6.57 3.54 3.37
C LEU A 92 -5.94 3.79 4.75
N THR A 93 -5.07 4.80 4.84
CA THR A 93 -4.41 5.17 6.09
C THR A 93 -5.40 5.68 7.12
N GLU A 94 -6.31 6.57 6.73
CA GLU A 94 -7.33 7.10 7.65
C GLU A 94 -8.32 6.01 8.10
N ALA A 95 -8.79 5.17 7.19
CA ALA A 95 -9.65 4.03 7.54
C ALA A 95 -8.94 3.05 8.49
N ALA A 96 -7.65 2.78 8.26
CA ALA A 96 -6.84 1.93 9.13
C ALA A 96 -6.64 2.53 10.53
N LYS A 97 -6.40 3.85 10.62
CA LYS A 97 -6.26 4.57 11.90
C LYS A 97 -7.57 4.54 12.68
N LEU A 98 -8.72 4.78 12.04
CA LEU A 98 -10.03 4.73 12.68
C LEU A 98 -10.34 3.36 13.31
N ARG A 99 -9.80 2.28 12.72
CA ARG A 99 -9.91 0.91 13.25
C ARG A 99 -8.78 0.48 14.16
N ASN A 100 -7.80 1.35 14.43
CA ASN A 100 -6.59 1.03 15.21
C ASN A 100 -5.77 -0.16 14.66
N VAL A 101 -5.81 -0.34 13.33
CA VAL A 101 -5.05 -1.38 12.60
C VAL A 101 -3.86 -0.82 11.84
N TYR A 102 -3.71 0.51 11.76
CA TYR A 102 -2.55 1.14 11.15
C TYR A 102 -1.25 0.83 11.92
N LEU A 103 -0.23 0.37 11.20
CA LEU A 103 1.13 0.21 11.72
C LEU A 103 2.04 1.22 11.04
N PRO A 104 2.81 2.04 11.79
CA PRO A 104 3.83 2.90 11.21
C PRO A 104 4.91 2.05 10.52
N PHE A 105 5.35 2.49 9.36
CA PHE A 105 6.52 1.94 8.67
C PHE A 105 7.27 3.06 7.96
N ILE A 106 8.51 2.78 7.59
CA ILE A 106 9.28 3.60 6.67
C ILE A 106 9.61 2.69 5.50
N TRP A 107 9.40 3.11 4.26
CA TRP A 107 9.89 2.32 3.12
C TRP A 107 10.92 3.12 2.36
N MET A 108 12.18 2.74 2.52
CA MET A 108 13.30 3.31 1.79
C MET A 108 13.81 2.28 0.77
N ASN A 109 13.07 2.08 -0.31
CA ASN A 109 13.74 1.80 -1.58
C ASN A 109 13.99 3.17 -2.21
N LYS A 110 15.26 3.51 -2.40
CA LYS A 110 15.70 4.75 -3.02
C LYS A 110 15.10 4.85 -4.43
N ALA A 111 13.95 5.50 -4.58
CA ALA A 111 13.40 5.85 -5.89
C ALA A 111 14.15 7.10 -6.36
N GLN A 112 15.26 6.89 -7.07
CA GLN A 112 15.88 7.96 -7.85
C GLN A 112 15.16 8.01 -9.21
N THR A 113 14.70 9.19 -9.60
CA THR A 113 14.76 9.63 -10.99
C THR A 113 16.13 10.24 -11.24
#